data_AF-A0A1Y4QSG6-F1
#
_entry.id   AF-A0A1Y4QSG6-F1
#
_cell.length_a   1.000
_cell.length_b   1.000
_cell.length_c   1.000
_cell.angle_alpha   90.00
_cell.angle_beta   90.00
_cell.angle_gamma   90.00
#
_symmetry.space_group_name_H-M   'P 1'
#
loop_
_entity.id
_entity.type
_entity.pdbx_description
1 polymer ?
#
loop_
_entity_poly.entity_id
_entity_poly.type
_entity_poly.pdbx_seq_one_letter_code
_entity_poly.pdbx_strand_id
1 'polypeptide(L)'
;MKIDFHTHGKLAKKLPFSKEYTDLLFQKARKKGLDAICLTEHFNTLSFRDMYNYIYNEYEHVGDGCQTKDGLFIFFGMEVDIAEGGHTLVIGRYQDIISLNCLLDDYKQKGCFLPFDRLCELVKSYDVLFGGAHPFRQGSHIPELSLEQLNQFDFFDLNGKDLSCNQQQTEMQVSSLATYCHKPVVAGSDTHQATQYGCVMTCFENNMTTLNDLKNEIKNQKYTITIADSLTIQVEDATIQKRLLKEVYKLGGNYVALLD
;
A
#
# COMPACT_ATOMS: atom_id res chain seq x y z
N MET A 1 2.06 -17.63 -3.33
CA MET A 1 1.18 -16.49 -3.02
C MET A 1 1.57 -15.24 -3.80
N LYS A 2 0.66 -14.68 -4.61
CA LYS A 2 0.84 -13.41 -5.33
C LYS A 2 0.30 -12.24 -4.51
N ILE A 3 1.17 -11.29 -4.18
CA ILE A 3 0.86 -10.17 -3.27
C ILE A 3 1.13 -8.84 -3.93
N ASP A 4 0.17 -7.92 -3.82
CA ASP A 4 0.34 -6.50 -4.12
C ASP A 4 0.60 -5.74 -2.80
N PHE A 5 1.82 -5.26 -2.59
CA PHE A 5 2.26 -4.69 -1.30
C PHE A 5 1.81 -3.25 -1.03
N HIS A 6 1.22 -2.58 -2.02
CA HIS A 6 0.85 -1.19 -1.89
C HIS A 6 -0.50 -0.97 -2.56
N THR A 7 -1.57 -0.93 -1.78
CA THR A 7 -2.94 -0.77 -2.31
C THR A 7 -3.79 0.13 -1.43
N HIS A 8 -4.84 0.71 -2.01
CA HIS A 8 -5.79 1.56 -1.28
C HIS A 8 -7.21 1.05 -1.48
N GLY A 9 -8.04 1.16 -0.44
CA GLY A 9 -9.42 0.69 -0.43
C GLY A 9 -10.42 1.78 -0.86
N LYS A 10 -9.96 3.02 -1.05
CA LYS A 10 -10.78 4.17 -1.41
C LYS A 10 -10.36 4.81 -2.73
N LEU A 11 -11.35 5.42 -3.39
CA LEU A 11 -11.15 6.19 -4.64
C LEU A 11 -10.19 7.38 -4.42
N ALA A 12 -10.32 8.09 -3.30
CA ALA A 12 -9.45 9.20 -2.94
C ALA A 12 -9.50 9.53 -1.45
N LYS A 13 -8.41 10.12 -0.92
CA LYS A 13 -8.25 10.53 0.49
C LYS A 13 -9.48 11.26 1.07
N LYS A 14 -10.01 12.24 0.32
CA LYS A 14 -11.06 13.17 0.79
C LYS A 14 -12.50 12.73 0.51
N LEU A 15 -12.70 11.58 -0.14
CA LEU A 15 -14.04 11.05 -0.37
C LEU A 15 -14.52 10.26 0.85
N PRO A 16 -15.84 10.20 1.11
CA PRO A 16 -16.38 9.33 2.15
C PRO A 16 -16.07 7.85 1.85
N PHE A 17 -16.08 7.03 2.89
CA PHE A 17 -15.96 5.59 2.74
C PHE A 17 -17.23 5.00 2.08
N SER A 18 -17.06 4.08 1.13
CA SER A 18 -18.12 3.28 0.52
C SER A 18 -17.71 1.81 0.57
N LYS A 19 -18.56 1.00 1.19
CA LYS A 19 -18.36 -0.45 1.34
C LYS A 19 -18.39 -1.13 -0.02
N GLU A 20 -19.35 -0.75 -0.85
CA GLU A 20 -19.57 -1.27 -2.20
C GLU A 20 -18.34 -1.04 -3.08
N TYR A 21 -17.73 0.16 -2.99
CA TYR A 21 -16.51 0.45 -3.72
C TYR A 21 -15.34 -0.43 -3.27
N THR A 22 -15.11 -0.54 -1.97
CA THR A 22 -14.02 -1.36 -1.41
C THR A 22 -14.20 -2.84 -1.75
N ASP A 23 -15.41 -3.38 -1.59
CA ASP A 23 -15.75 -4.77 -1.93
C ASP A 23 -15.49 -5.05 -3.41
N LEU A 24 -15.90 -4.13 -4.30
CA LEU A 24 -15.64 -4.23 -5.73
C LEU A 24 -14.13 -4.26 -6.04
N LEU A 25 -13.35 -3.36 -5.43
CA LEU A 25 -11.90 -3.34 -5.61
C LEU A 25 -11.28 -4.69 -5.26
N PHE A 26 -11.64 -5.26 -4.11
CA PHE A 26 -11.10 -6.53 -3.65
C PHE A 26 -11.56 -7.71 -4.49
N GLN A 27 -12.83 -7.74 -4.89
CA GLN A 27 -13.30 -8.76 -5.84
C GLN A 27 -12.50 -8.71 -7.15
N LYS A 28 -12.26 -7.51 -7.69
CA LYS A 28 -11.50 -7.34 -8.95
C LYS A 28 -10.04 -7.70 -8.77
N ALA A 29 -9.42 -7.38 -7.64
CA ALA A 29 -8.07 -7.80 -7.29
C ALA A 29 -7.96 -9.34 -7.31
N ARG A 30 -8.93 -10.05 -6.71
CA ARG A 30 -8.97 -11.52 -6.75
C ARG A 30 -9.16 -12.06 -8.16
N LYS A 31 -10.10 -11.51 -8.93
CA LYS A 31 -10.36 -11.92 -10.33
C LYS A 31 -9.15 -11.73 -11.24
N LYS A 32 -8.26 -10.80 -10.91
CA LYS A 32 -6.97 -10.59 -11.60
C LYS A 32 -5.86 -11.54 -11.17
N GLY A 33 -6.16 -12.47 -10.27
CA GLY A 33 -5.25 -13.53 -9.86
C GLY A 33 -4.32 -13.15 -8.69
N LEU A 34 -4.59 -12.08 -7.96
CA LEU A 34 -3.93 -11.83 -6.68
C LEU A 34 -4.45 -12.82 -5.62
N ASP A 35 -3.54 -13.34 -4.80
CA ASP A 35 -3.88 -14.13 -3.63
C ASP A 35 -4.05 -13.24 -2.40
N ALA A 36 -3.25 -12.17 -2.32
CA ALA A 36 -3.38 -11.18 -1.26
C ALA A 36 -3.05 -9.76 -1.69
N ILE A 37 -3.44 -8.83 -0.83
CA ILE A 37 -3.03 -7.43 -0.87
C ILE A 37 -2.51 -7.02 0.50
N CYS A 38 -1.59 -6.06 0.53
CA CYS A 38 -1.38 -5.22 1.69
C CYS A 38 -2.24 -3.96 1.50
N LEU A 39 -3.26 -3.80 2.34
CA LEU A 39 -4.12 -2.63 2.32
C LEU A 39 -3.42 -1.51 3.09
N THR A 40 -2.74 -0.62 2.37
CA THR A 40 -1.92 0.46 2.90
C THR A 40 -2.58 1.79 2.62
N GLU A 41 -3.80 1.96 3.13
CA GLU A 41 -4.54 3.21 2.94
C GLU A 41 -3.78 4.40 3.54
N HIS A 42 -3.95 5.58 2.96
CA HIS A 42 -3.29 6.78 3.48
C HIS A 42 -3.75 7.06 4.92
N PHE A 43 -2.82 7.26 5.84
CA PHE A 43 -3.11 7.47 7.26
C PHE A 43 -4.06 8.65 7.53
N ASN A 44 -4.02 9.65 6.65
CA ASN A 44 -4.82 10.87 6.67
C ASN A 44 -6.06 10.83 5.76
N THR A 45 -6.47 9.65 5.28
CA THR A 45 -7.74 9.49 4.56
C THR A 45 -8.91 9.75 5.50
N LEU A 46 -9.99 10.35 4.97
CA LEU A 46 -11.26 10.45 5.68
C LEU A 46 -11.79 9.04 5.98
N SER A 47 -12.36 8.78 7.15
CA SER A 47 -12.94 7.47 7.48
C SER A 47 -11.95 6.30 7.39
N PHE A 48 -10.65 6.52 7.68
CA PHE A 48 -9.65 5.44 7.76
C PHE A 48 -10.15 4.30 8.65
N ARG A 49 -10.52 4.61 9.89
CA ARG A 49 -10.95 3.60 10.88
C ARG A 49 -12.26 2.94 10.49
N ASP A 50 -13.22 3.67 9.92
CA ASP A 50 -14.50 3.10 9.50
C ASP A 50 -14.31 1.99 8.45
N MET A 51 -13.41 2.21 7.48
CA MET A 51 -13.09 1.21 6.47
C MET A 51 -12.38 -0.01 7.06
N TYR A 52 -11.40 0.20 7.93
CA TYR A 52 -10.66 -0.92 8.55
C TYR A 52 -11.56 -1.71 9.49
N ASN A 53 -12.41 -1.04 10.27
CA ASN A 53 -13.42 -1.67 11.13
C ASN A 53 -14.42 -2.47 10.30
N TYR A 54 -14.86 -1.95 9.15
CA TYR A 54 -15.74 -2.68 8.24
C TYR A 54 -15.09 -3.99 7.76
N ILE A 55 -13.88 -3.91 7.22
CA ILE A 55 -13.14 -5.09 6.73
C ILE A 55 -12.96 -6.10 7.87
N TYR A 56 -12.52 -5.62 9.04
CA TYR A 56 -12.27 -6.48 10.19
C TYR A 56 -13.55 -7.13 10.74
N ASN A 57 -14.70 -6.46 10.70
CA ASN A 57 -15.94 -7.00 11.25
C ASN A 57 -16.70 -7.92 10.27
N GLU A 58 -16.58 -7.68 8.96
CA GLU A 58 -17.42 -8.34 7.95
C GLU A 58 -16.73 -9.49 7.22
N TYR A 59 -15.39 -9.51 7.20
CA TYR A 59 -14.61 -10.56 6.53
C TYR A 59 -14.11 -11.60 7.51
N GLU A 60 -13.77 -12.79 6.99
CA GLU A 60 -13.31 -13.91 7.81
C GLU A 60 -11.92 -13.64 8.37
N HIS A 61 -11.70 -13.89 9.66
CA HIS A 61 -10.38 -13.73 10.30
C HIS A 61 -9.52 -14.94 9.99
N VAL A 62 -8.36 -14.71 9.37
CA VAL A 62 -7.42 -15.77 9.01
C VAL A 62 -6.02 -15.31 9.40
N GLY A 63 -5.39 -16.02 10.33
CA GLY A 63 -4.09 -15.63 10.89
C GLY A 63 -4.11 -14.21 11.49
N ASP A 64 -3.22 -13.34 11.03
CA ASP A 64 -3.13 -11.93 11.45
C ASP A 64 -3.92 -10.96 10.52
N GLY A 65 -4.64 -11.49 9.53
CA GLY A 65 -5.38 -10.71 8.52
C GLY A 65 -6.85 -11.11 8.36
N CYS A 66 -7.45 -10.68 7.26
CA CYS A 66 -8.82 -11.03 6.89
C CYS A 66 -8.90 -11.63 5.48
N GLN A 67 -9.87 -12.50 5.23
CA GLN A 67 -10.14 -13.07 3.91
C GLN A 67 -11.54 -12.70 3.42
N THR A 68 -11.61 -12.17 2.20
CA THR A 68 -12.88 -11.90 1.53
C THR A 68 -13.62 -13.19 1.17
N LYS A 69 -14.93 -13.12 0.93
CA LYS A 69 -15.73 -14.28 0.48
C LYS A 69 -15.22 -14.93 -0.81
N ASP A 70 -14.60 -14.13 -1.69
CA ASP A 70 -14.02 -14.60 -2.96
C ASP A 70 -12.58 -15.14 -2.79
N GLY A 71 -12.04 -15.12 -1.57
CA GLY A 71 -10.76 -15.74 -1.21
C GLY A 71 -9.53 -14.83 -1.26
N LEU A 72 -9.68 -13.52 -1.54
CA LEU A 72 -8.57 -12.56 -1.40
C LEU A 72 -8.20 -12.38 0.06
N PHE A 73 -6.93 -12.60 0.39
CA PHE A 73 -6.38 -12.33 1.72
C PHE A 73 -5.91 -10.87 1.84
N ILE A 74 -6.12 -10.26 3.01
CA ILE A 74 -5.82 -8.86 3.29
C ILE A 74 -4.88 -8.78 4.49
N PHE A 75 -3.64 -8.36 4.23
CA PHE A 75 -2.76 -7.84 5.26
C PHE A 75 -3.13 -6.37 5.52
N PHE A 76 -3.23 -6.01 6.80
CA PHE A 76 -3.47 -4.62 7.18
C PHE A 76 -2.18 -3.82 7.15
N GLY A 77 -2.24 -2.62 6.62
CA GLY A 77 -1.15 -1.66 6.70
C GLY A 77 -1.65 -0.23 6.64
N MET A 78 -0.75 0.72 6.45
CA MET A 78 -1.04 2.14 6.35
C MET A 78 0.10 2.83 5.61
N GLU A 79 -0.21 3.73 4.70
CA GLU A 79 0.78 4.62 4.09
C GLU A 79 0.86 5.92 4.88
N VAL A 80 2.05 6.28 5.35
CA VAL A 80 2.30 7.44 6.22
C VAL A 80 3.24 8.42 5.55
N ASP A 81 2.79 9.65 5.35
CA ASP A 81 3.60 10.78 4.89
C ASP A 81 4.60 11.21 6.00
N ILE A 82 5.87 11.52 5.64
CA ILE A 82 6.90 12.03 6.58
C ILE A 82 7.21 13.51 6.35
N ALA A 83 7.70 14.20 7.38
CA ALA A 83 7.98 15.64 7.33
C ALA A 83 9.06 16.03 6.30
N GLU A 84 10.06 15.16 6.13
CA GLU A 84 11.15 15.30 5.18
C GLU A 84 10.66 15.24 3.72
N GLY A 85 9.48 14.66 3.51
CA GLY A 85 8.90 14.38 2.19
C GLY A 85 9.18 12.95 1.74
N GLY A 86 8.17 12.34 1.12
CA GLY A 86 8.10 10.92 0.83
C GLY A 86 7.06 10.22 1.69
N HIS A 87 6.76 8.96 1.36
CA HIS A 87 5.80 8.16 2.12
C HIS A 87 6.45 6.86 2.58
N THR A 88 5.91 6.29 3.65
CA THR A 88 6.35 5.01 4.21
C THR A 88 5.18 4.05 4.27
N LEU A 89 5.45 2.75 4.25
CA LEU A 89 4.46 1.70 4.44
C LEU A 89 4.64 1.07 5.81
N VAL A 90 3.58 1.03 6.61
CA VAL A 90 3.55 0.33 7.89
C VAL A 90 2.56 -0.83 7.77
N ILE A 91 3.03 -2.07 7.80
CA ILE A 91 2.19 -3.27 7.64
C ILE A 91 2.23 -4.07 8.95
N GLY A 92 1.06 -4.44 9.48
CA GLY A 92 0.95 -4.99 10.82
C GLY A 92 -0.39 -5.67 11.08
N ARG A 93 -0.60 -6.09 12.34
CA ARG A 93 -1.92 -6.59 12.76
C ARG A 93 -2.91 -5.43 12.79
N TYR A 94 -4.18 -5.74 12.56
CA TYR A 94 -5.26 -4.74 12.60
C TYR A 94 -5.19 -3.83 13.84
N GLN A 95 -5.00 -4.39 15.03
CA GLN A 95 -4.96 -3.65 16.30
C GLN A 95 -3.79 -2.67 16.37
N ASP A 96 -2.63 -3.07 15.86
CA ASP A 96 -1.42 -2.24 15.80
C ASP A 96 -1.62 -1.07 14.84
N ILE A 97 -2.18 -1.34 13.65
CA ILE A 97 -2.45 -0.31 12.63
C ILE A 97 -3.49 0.71 13.12
N ILE A 98 -4.56 0.27 13.77
CA ILE A 98 -5.56 1.18 14.34
C ILE A 98 -4.94 2.03 15.45
N SER A 99 -4.15 1.42 16.34
CA SER A 99 -3.47 2.12 17.44
C SER A 99 -2.49 3.18 16.92
N LEU A 100 -1.65 2.82 15.95
CA LEU A 100 -0.73 3.74 15.30
C LEU A 100 -1.48 4.87 14.59
N ASN A 101 -2.58 4.58 13.89
CA ASN A 101 -3.39 5.62 13.26
C ASN A 101 -4.01 6.59 14.28
N CYS A 102 -4.37 6.14 15.49
CA CYS A 102 -4.81 6.99 16.60
C CYS A 102 -3.69 7.91 17.10
N LEU A 103 -2.49 7.38 17.30
CA LEU A 103 -1.35 8.17 17.76
C LEU A 103 -0.90 9.23 16.74
N LEU A 104 -1.27 9.05 15.47
CA LEU A 104 -0.98 9.98 14.39
C LEU A 104 -2.08 11.03 14.13
N ASP A 105 -3.15 11.11 14.94
CA ASP A 105 -4.31 11.99 14.67
C ASP A 105 -3.91 13.48 14.51
N ASP A 106 -3.02 13.98 15.36
CA ASP A 106 -2.56 15.37 15.32
C ASP A 106 -1.60 15.66 14.15
N TYR A 107 -1.10 14.61 13.48
CA TYR A 107 -0.10 14.69 12.43
C TYR A 107 -0.68 14.45 11.03
N LYS A 108 -2.01 14.38 10.87
CA LYS A 108 -2.65 14.07 9.57
C LYS A 108 -2.64 15.24 8.57
N GLN A 109 -2.42 16.46 9.05
CA GLN A 109 -2.47 17.66 8.21
C GLN A 109 -1.13 17.92 7.51
N LYS A 110 -1.19 18.37 6.25
CA LYS A 110 0.01 18.77 5.50
C LYS A 110 0.75 19.89 6.25
N GLY A 111 2.05 19.71 6.44
CA GLY A 111 2.89 20.63 7.23
C GLY A 111 3.00 20.27 8.71
N CYS A 112 2.21 19.29 9.17
CA CYS A 112 2.26 18.75 10.53
C CYS A 112 2.69 17.29 10.55
N PHE A 113 3.24 16.75 9.45
CA PHE A 113 3.68 15.35 9.41
C PHE A 113 4.80 15.12 10.42
N LEU A 114 4.85 13.90 10.94
CA LEU A 114 5.85 13.52 11.92
C LEU A 114 7.23 13.41 11.23
N PRO A 115 8.32 13.94 11.82
CA PRO A 115 9.67 13.71 11.31
C PRO A 115 10.01 12.22 11.30
N PHE A 116 10.86 11.80 10.37
CA PHE A 116 11.19 10.40 10.13
C PHE A 116 11.65 9.68 11.41
N ASP A 117 12.58 10.25 12.17
CA ASP A 117 13.12 9.61 13.37
C ASP A 117 12.02 9.38 14.43
N ARG A 118 11.12 10.35 14.57
CA ARG A 118 9.99 10.27 15.50
C ARG A 118 8.95 9.24 15.03
N LEU A 119 8.71 9.15 13.72
CA LEU A 119 7.87 8.10 13.16
C LEU A 119 8.49 6.73 13.36
N CYS A 120 9.80 6.60 13.14
CA CYS A 120 10.53 5.37 13.33
C CYS A 120 10.46 4.90 14.79
N GLU A 121 10.73 5.78 15.77
CA GLU A 121 10.57 5.48 17.20
C GLU A 121 9.17 4.94 17.52
N LEU A 122 8.14 5.60 17.00
CA LEU A 122 6.75 5.21 17.21
C LEU A 122 6.45 3.84 16.58
N VAL A 123 6.74 3.67 15.29
CA VAL A 123 6.44 2.46 14.52
C VAL A 123 7.19 1.25 15.09
N LYS A 124 8.46 1.41 15.48
CA LYS A 124 9.28 0.32 16.04
C LYS A 124 8.90 -0.11 17.46
N SER A 125 8.03 0.64 18.14
CA SER A 125 7.42 0.18 19.39
C SER A 125 6.34 -0.91 19.17
N TYR A 126 5.93 -1.14 17.92
CA TYR A 126 4.98 -2.16 17.52
C TYR A 126 5.65 -3.27 16.70
N ASP A 127 5.05 -4.46 16.72
CA ASP A 127 5.44 -5.57 15.84
C ASP A 127 4.87 -5.34 14.44
N VAL A 128 5.59 -4.56 13.62
CA VAL A 128 5.18 -4.19 12.26
C VAL A 128 6.34 -4.33 11.26
N LEU A 129 6.02 -4.31 9.97
CA LEU A 129 6.95 -4.13 8.86
C LEU A 129 6.95 -2.65 8.47
N PHE A 130 8.12 -2.06 8.31
CA PHE A 130 8.28 -0.65 7.95
C PHE A 130 9.05 -0.48 6.64
N GLY A 131 8.37 -0.05 5.56
CA GLY A 131 8.95 0.09 4.23
C GLY A 131 9.06 1.54 3.76
N GLY A 132 10.05 1.83 2.91
CA GLY A 132 10.11 3.08 2.16
C GLY A 132 9.22 2.99 0.92
N ALA A 133 8.13 3.76 0.86
CA ALA A 133 7.21 3.75 -0.27
C ALA A 133 7.77 4.57 -1.43
N HIS A 134 7.69 4.05 -2.66
CA HIS A 134 8.09 4.71 -3.91
C HIS A 134 9.25 5.73 -3.76
N PRO A 135 10.45 5.29 -3.33
CA PRO A 135 11.47 6.20 -2.77
C PRO A 135 11.90 7.34 -3.68
N PHE A 136 11.85 7.14 -5.01
CA PHE A 136 12.33 8.09 -6.02
C PHE A 136 11.20 8.89 -6.68
N ARG A 137 9.95 8.75 -6.20
CA ARG A 137 8.84 9.57 -6.70
C ARG A 137 9.12 11.05 -6.48
N GLN A 138 8.72 11.88 -7.44
CA GLN A 138 8.89 13.32 -7.33
C GLN A 138 8.31 13.87 -6.01
N GLY A 139 9.16 14.56 -5.24
CA GLY A 139 8.82 15.10 -3.92
C GLY A 139 9.14 14.18 -2.74
N SER A 140 9.62 12.95 -3.01
CA SER A 140 10.20 12.08 -1.99
C SER A 140 11.65 12.48 -1.72
N HIS A 141 12.00 12.56 -0.44
CA HIS A 141 13.36 12.80 0.04
C HIS A 141 13.91 11.56 0.78
N ILE A 142 13.28 10.39 0.63
CA ILE A 142 13.77 9.13 1.22
C ILE A 142 15.24 8.84 0.84
N PRO A 143 15.68 8.99 -0.43
CA PRO A 143 17.08 8.73 -0.80
C PRO A 143 18.08 9.71 -0.18
N GLU A 144 17.63 10.83 0.38
CA GLU A 144 18.45 11.85 1.03
C GLU A 144 18.58 11.63 2.56
N LEU A 145 17.81 10.68 3.12
CA LEU A 145 17.93 10.27 4.51
C LEU A 145 19.33 9.70 4.78
N SER A 146 19.78 9.81 6.03
CA SER A 146 21.06 9.24 6.43
C SER A 146 21.06 7.72 6.29
N LEU A 147 22.23 7.09 6.16
CA LEU A 147 22.33 5.63 6.13
C LEU A 147 21.73 4.98 7.39
N GLU A 148 21.87 5.62 8.55
CA GLU A 148 21.27 5.15 9.81
C GLU A 148 19.73 5.13 9.72
N GLN A 149 19.14 6.17 9.13
CA GLN A 149 17.71 6.29 8.89
C GLN A 149 17.22 5.29 7.84
N LEU A 150 17.92 5.17 6.72
CA LEU A 150 17.60 4.20 5.67
C LEU A 150 17.64 2.75 6.19
N ASN A 151 18.59 2.45 7.08
CA ASN A 151 18.69 1.14 7.72
C ASN A 151 17.52 0.83 8.67
N GLN A 152 16.70 1.83 9.03
CA GLN A 152 15.50 1.59 9.82
C GLN A 152 14.39 0.88 9.04
N PHE A 153 14.36 1.01 7.71
CA PHE A 153 13.40 0.31 6.86
C PHE A 153 13.69 -1.20 6.80
N ASP A 154 12.64 -1.99 6.70
CA ASP A 154 12.68 -3.43 6.48
C ASP A 154 12.73 -3.77 4.98
N PHE A 155 12.20 -2.91 4.11
CA PHE A 155 12.16 -3.10 2.66
C PHE A 155 11.96 -1.77 1.90
N PHE A 156 12.14 -1.78 0.58
CA PHE A 156 11.75 -0.69 -0.32
C PHE A 156 10.67 -1.13 -1.33
N ASP A 157 9.74 -0.23 -1.63
CA ASP A 157 8.63 -0.45 -2.57
C ASP A 157 9.06 -0.14 -4.02
N LEU A 158 8.99 -1.14 -4.89
CA LEU A 158 9.05 -1.00 -6.33
C LEU A 158 7.64 -0.73 -6.88
N ASN A 159 7.36 0.54 -7.13
CA ASN A 159 6.00 1.02 -7.31
C ASN A 159 5.49 0.95 -8.75
N GLY A 160 4.26 0.45 -8.93
CA GLY A 160 3.62 0.30 -10.24
C GLY A 160 3.47 1.60 -11.04
N LYS A 161 3.13 2.72 -10.40
CA LYS A 161 3.02 4.00 -11.12
C LYS A 161 4.37 4.50 -11.61
N ASP A 162 5.40 4.39 -10.77
CA ASP A 162 6.74 4.87 -11.12
C ASP A 162 7.37 3.99 -12.21
N LEU A 163 7.14 2.67 -12.14
CA LEU A 163 7.49 1.73 -13.20
C LEU A 163 6.79 2.08 -14.52
N SER A 164 5.52 2.49 -14.48
CA SER A 164 4.77 2.83 -15.70
C SER A 164 5.32 4.06 -16.42
N CYS A 165 5.95 4.97 -15.69
CA CYS A 165 6.58 6.17 -16.25
C CYS A 165 7.95 5.86 -16.86
N ASN A 166 8.81 5.12 -16.14
CA ASN A 166 10.11 4.71 -16.63
C ASN A 166 10.60 3.46 -15.89
N GLN A 167 10.24 2.28 -16.42
CA GLN A 167 10.53 1.00 -15.79
C GLN A 167 12.04 0.81 -15.52
N GLN A 168 12.88 0.95 -16.55
CA GLN A 168 14.32 0.70 -16.43
C GLN A 168 14.99 1.59 -15.37
N GLN A 169 14.63 2.88 -15.35
CA GLN A 169 15.17 3.82 -14.38
C GLN A 169 14.70 3.48 -12.96
N THR A 170 13.41 3.23 -12.77
CA THR A 170 12.81 2.91 -11.47
C THR A 170 13.42 1.63 -10.89
N GLU A 171 13.53 0.57 -11.69
CA GLU A 171 14.17 -0.69 -11.27
C GLU A 171 15.62 -0.47 -10.85
N MET A 172 16.40 0.28 -11.64
CA MET A 172 17.80 0.58 -11.33
C MET A 172 17.94 1.38 -10.02
N GLN A 173 17.15 2.44 -9.85
CA GLN A 173 17.24 3.32 -8.68
C GLN A 173 16.86 2.59 -7.40
N VAL A 174 15.72 1.91 -7.39
CA VAL A 174 15.23 1.16 -6.22
C VAL A 174 16.19 0.01 -5.88
N SER A 175 16.64 -0.75 -6.87
CA SER A 175 17.60 -1.85 -6.64
C SER A 175 18.95 -1.35 -6.12
N SER A 176 19.42 -0.19 -6.58
CA SER A 176 20.68 0.40 -6.10
C SER A 176 20.57 0.86 -4.65
N LEU A 177 19.46 1.52 -4.28
CA LEU A 177 19.20 1.93 -2.90
C LEU A 177 19.08 0.70 -1.98
N ALA A 178 18.31 -0.29 -2.38
CA ALA A 178 18.13 -1.53 -1.64
C ALA A 178 19.45 -2.28 -1.43
N THR A 179 20.29 -2.36 -2.47
CA THR A 179 21.64 -2.96 -2.39
C THR A 179 22.52 -2.18 -1.43
N TYR A 180 22.52 -0.85 -1.52
CA TYR A 180 23.30 0.04 -0.64
C TYR A 180 22.93 -0.12 0.84
N CYS A 181 21.65 -0.34 1.14
CA CYS A 181 21.15 -0.52 2.52
C CYS A 181 21.05 -2.00 2.96
N HIS A 182 21.41 -2.95 2.10
CA HIS A 182 21.20 -4.39 2.30
C HIS A 182 19.74 -4.74 2.69
N LYS A 183 18.77 -4.13 2.00
CA LYS A 183 17.33 -4.33 2.23
C LYS A 183 16.67 -5.05 1.05
N PRO A 184 15.64 -5.87 1.31
CA PRO A 184 14.80 -6.45 0.26
C PRO A 184 13.98 -5.40 -0.47
N VAL A 185 13.56 -5.74 -1.69
CA VAL A 185 12.60 -4.97 -2.50
C VAL A 185 11.33 -5.78 -2.65
N VAL A 186 10.18 -5.20 -2.35
CA VAL A 186 8.85 -5.76 -2.67
C VAL A 186 8.14 -4.82 -3.62
N ALA A 187 7.07 -5.27 -4.27
CA ALA A 187 6.40 -4.46 -5.27
C ALA A 187 4.90 -4.32 -5.00
N GLY A 188 4.40 -3.12 -5.24
CA GLY A 188 3.00 -2.79 -5.08
C GLY A 188 2.51 -1.80 -6.14
N SER A 189 1.22 -1.86 -6.44
CA SER A 189 0.62 -1.07 -7.52
C SER A 189 0.37 0.39 -7.16
N ASP A 190 0.22 0.72 -5.87
CA ASP A 190 -0.29 2.01 -5.35
C ASP A 190 -1.63 2.38 -6.02
N THR A 191 -2.45 1.35 -6.20
CA THR A 191 -3.72 1.51 -6.91
C THR A 191 -4.81 2.08 -6.02
N HIS A 192 -5.64 2.93 -6.61
CA HIS A 192 -6.96 3.31 -6.08
C HIS A 192 -8.10 2.79 -6.98
N GLN A 193 -7.79 2.04 -8.04
CA GLN A 193 -8.75 1.53 -9.03
C GLN A 193 -8.58 0.03 -9.27
N ALA A 194 -9.70 -0.64 -9.54
CA ALA A 194 -9.73 -2.06 -9.87
C ALA A 194 -8.78 -2.42 -11.04
N THR A 195 -8.70 -1.55 -12.06
CA THR A 195 -7.93 -1.79 -13.29
C THR A 195 -6.42 -1.79 -13.12
N GLN A 196 -5.88 -1.27 -12.02
CA GLN A 196 -4.43 -1.24 -11.77
C GLN A 196 -3.95 -2.27 -10.72
N TYR A 197 -4.86 -2.91 -9.96
CA TYR A 197 -4.46 -4.01 -9.05
C TYR A 197 -3.64 -5.07 -9.78
N GLY A 198 -2.52 -5.48 -9.16
CA GLY A 198 -1.66 -6.55 -9.68
C GLY A 198 -0.90 -6.19 -10.96
N CYS A 199 -0.83 -4.91 -11.34
CA CYS A 199 0.02 -4.46 -12.46
C CYS A 199 1.51 -4.70 -12.18
N VAL A 200 1.86 -4.73 -10.89
CA VAL A 200 3.12 -5.26 -10.37
C VAL A 200 2.81 -6.00 -9.07
N MET A 201 3.48 -7.12 -8.82
CA MET A 201 3.26 -7.94 -7.63
C MET A 201 4.52 -8.71 -7.23
N THR A 202 4.60 -9.09 -5.96
CA THR A 202 5.60 -10.00 -5.42
C THR A 202 5.01 -11.41 -5.30
N CYS A 203 5.72 -12.39 -5.86
CA CYS A 203 5.29 -13.78 -6.02
C CYS A 203 6.13 -14.68 -5.11
N PHE A 204 5.56 -15.12 -3.99
CA PHE A 204 6.17 -16.07 -3.06
C PHE A 204 5.77 -17.51 -3.41
N GLU A 205 6.62 -18.47 -3.08
CA GLU A 205 6.27 -19.89 -3.20
C GLU A 205 5.26 -20.32 -2.13
N ASN A 206 5.48 -19.86 -0.89
CA ASN A 206 4.66 -20.21 0.26
C ASN A 206 3.42 -19.33 0.39
N ASN A 207 2.38 -19.89 1.03
CA ASN A 207 1.23 -19.12 1.48
C ASN A 207 1.48 -18.65 2.92
N MET A 208 1.13 -17.41 3.21
CA MET A 208 1.37 -16.77 4.50
C MET A 208 0.05 -16.17 4.98
N THR A 209 -0.24 -16.34 6.26
CA THR A 209 -1.42 -15.72 6.89
C THR A 209 -1.06 -14.93 8.14
N THR A 210 0.20 -14.98 8.58
CA THR A 210 0.70 -14.23 9.73
C THR A 210 1.71 -13.17 9.30
N LEU A 211 1.82 -12.11 10.10
CA LEU A 211 2.81 -11.06 9.88
C LEU A 211 4.24 -11.62 10.02
N ASN A 212 4.45 -12.56 10.93
CA ASN A 212 5.76 -13.18 11.15
C ASN A 212 6.21 -13.98 9.92
N ASP A 213 5.31 -14.74 9.28
CA ASP A 213 5.62 -15.47 8.05
C ASP A 213 5.96 -14.49 6.92
N LEU A 214 5.17 -13.41 6.77
CA LEU A 214 5.42 -12.36 5.78
C LEU A 214 6.81 -11.72 5.97
N LYS A 215 7.17 -11.38 7.22
CA LYS A 215 8.50 -10.87 7.59
C LYS A 215 9.61 -11.82 7.18
N ASN A 216 9.46 -13.11 7.48
CA ASN A 216 10.46 -14.12 7.19
C ASN A 216 10.64 -14.34 5.68
N GLU A 217 9.55 -14.42 4.93
CA GLU A 217 9.60 -14.59 3.47
C GLU A 217 10.23 -13.39 2.76
N ILE A 218 9.89 -12.15 3.19
CA ILE A 218 10.54 -10.93 2.67
C ILE A 218 12.04 -10.95 2.97
N LYS A 219 12.43 -11.26 4.21
CA LYS A 219 13.84 -11.31 4.63
C LYS A 219 14.64 -12.38 3.88
N ASN A 220 14.02 -13.54 3.62
CA ASN A 220 14.65 -14.64 2.89
C ASN A 220 14.83 -14.36 1.40
N GLN A 221 14.12 -13.38 0.83
CA GLN A 221 14.21 -12.98 -0.58
C GLN A 221 13.99 -14.14 -1.57
N LYS A 222 13.19 -15.15 -1.16
CA LYS A 222 12.81 -16.30 -1.98
C LYS A 222 11.49 -16.04 -2.71
N TYR A 223 11.49 -14.99 -3.52
CA TYR A 223 10.34 -14.59 -4.32
C TYR A 223 10.79 -13.94 -5.61
N THR A 224 9.86 -13.78 -6.54
CA THR A 224 10.08 -13.01 -7.77
C THR A 224 9.15 -11.80 -7.79
N ILE A 225 9.56 -10.73 -8.47
CA ILE A 225 8.67 -9.62 -8.79
C ILE A 225 8.20 -9.82 -10.22
N THR A 226 6.88 -9.74 -10.43
CA THR A 226 6.27 -9.82 -11.76
C THR A 226 5.67 -8.47 -12.11
N ILE A 227 6.03 -7.94 -13.27
CA ILE A 227 5.47 -6.72 -13.85
C ILE A 227 4.60 -7.16 -15.04
N ALA A 228 3.38 -6.64 -15.12
CA ALA A 228 2.49 -6.95 -16.23
C ALA A 228 2.95 -6.23 -17.52
N ASP A 229 2.91 -6.90 -18.67
CA ASP A 229 3.21 -6.27 -19.97
C ASP A 229 2.28 -5.08 -20.28
N SER A 230 1.09 -5.08 -19.69
CA SER A 230 0.08 -4.02 -19.80
C SER A 230 0.19 -2.96 -18.71
N LEU A 231 1.29 -2.91 -17.95
CA LEU A 231 1.49 -1.97 -16.83
C LEU A 231 1.10 -0.53 -17.20
N THR A 232 1.67 0.01 -18.27
CA THR A 232 1.46 1.40 -18.69
C THR A 232 -0.03 1.67 -18.97
N ILE A 233 -0.68 0.80 -19.75
CA ILE A 233 -2.10 0.94 -20.08
C ILE A 233 -2.97 0.83 -18.81
N GLN A 234 -2.68 -0.12 -17.91
CA GLN A 234 -3.42 -0.27 -16.65
C GLN A 234 -3.34 0.98 -15.78
N VAL A 235 -2.17 1.61 -15.67
CA VAL A 235 -1.98 2.83 -14.87
C VAL A 235 -2.65 4.03 -15.54
N GLU A 236 -2.56 4.16 -16.86
CA GLU A 236 -3.24 5.22 -17.62
C GLU A 236 -4.76 5.12 -17.47
N ASP A 237 -5.33 3.94 -17.67
CA ASP A 237 -6.77 3.68 -17.53
C ASP A 237 -7.24 3.96 -16.10
N ALA A 238 -6.51 3.47 -15.10
CA ALA A 238 -6.82 3.74 -13.70
C ALA A 238 -6.78 5.24 -13.38
N THR A 239 -5.83 5.97 -13.95
CA THR A 239 -5.70 7.42 -13.76
C THR A 239 -6.91 8.15 -14.36
N ILE A 240 -7.32 7.78 -15.57
CA ILE A 240 -8.49 8.35 -16.25
C ILE A 240 -9.77 8.04 -15.47
N GLN A 241 -9.99 6.78 -15.10
CA GLN A 241 -11.16 6.34 -14.33
C GLN A 241 -11.25 7.07 -12.98
N LYS A 242 -10.14 7.15 -12.24
CA LYS A 242 -10.08 7.89 -10.96
C LYS A 242 -10.49 9.36 -11.15
N ARG A 243 -10.01 10.01 -12.22
CA ARG A 243 -10.38 11.40 -12.53
C ARG A 243 -11.87 11.54 -12.85
N LEU A 244 -12.41 10.66 -13.67
CA LEU A 244 -13.83 10.67 -14.06
C LEU A 244 -14.75 10.46 -12.85
N LEU A 245 -14.50 9.43 -12.03
CA LEU A 245 -15.33 9.14 -10.85
C LEU A 245 -15.28 10.28 -9.82
N LYS A 246 -14.12 10.93 -9.66
CA LYS A 246 -14.00 12.13 -8.83
C LYS A 246 -14.79 13.32 -9.37
N GLU A 247 -14.83 13.51 -10.69
CA GLU A 247 -15.62 14.59 -11.28
C GLU A 247 -17.11 14.32 -11.15
N VAL A 248 -17.56 13.07 -11.32
CA VAL A 248 -18.95 12.67 -11.04
C VAL A 248 -19.35 13.06 -9.62
N TYR A 249 -18.53 12.71 -8.61
CA TYR A 249 -18.80 13.09 -7.22
C TYR A 249 -18.85 14.61 -7.01
N LYS A 250 -17.89 15.34 -7.60
CA LYS A 250 -17.81 16.81 -7.50
C LYS A 250 -19.03 17.50 -8.10
N LEU A 251 -19.63 16.91 -9.14
CA LEU A 251 -20.88 17.38 -9.76
C LEU A 251 -22.15 16.93 -8.99
N GLY A 252 -22.00 16.30 -7.82
CA GLY A 252 -23.10 15.81 -6.98
C GLY A 252 -23.64 14.44 -7.38
N GLY A 253 -22.98 13.76 -8.32
CA GLY A 253 -23.35 12.41 -8.75
C GLY A 253 -22.88 11.31 -7.79
N ASN A 254 -23.59 10.18 -7.81
CA ASN A 254 -23.18 8.98 -7.08
C ASN A 254 -22.31 8.09 -7.98
N TYR A 255 -20.98 8.19 -7.87
CA TYR A 255 -20.06 7.38 -8.65
C TYR A 255 -20.13 5.88 -8.31
N VAL A 256 -20.63 5.52 -7.13
CA VAL A 256 -20.76 4.11 -6.70
C VAL A 256 -21.83 3.41 -7.53
N ALA A 257 -22.90 4.12 -7.89
CA ALA A 257 -23.96 3.59 -8.75
C ALA A 257 -23.52 3.37 -10.22
N LEU A 258 -22.31 3.79 -10.61
CA LEU A 258 -21.76 3.58 -11.95
C LEU A 258 -20.89 2.32 -12.05
N LEU A 259 -20.80 1.56 -10.97
CA LEU A 259 -19.92 0.40 -10.87
C LEU A 259 -20.63 -0.94 -11.15
N ASP A 260 -21.95 -0.89 -11.30
CA ASP A 260 -22.83 -2.00 -11.69
C ASP A 260 -22.81 -2.25 -13.21
#